data_AF-A0A3D4Y2L6-F1
#
_entry.id   AF-A0A3D4Y2L6-F1
#
_cell.length_a   1.000
_cell.length_b   1.000
_cell.length_c   1.000
_cell.angle_alpha   90.00
_cell.angle_beta   90.00
_cell.angle_gamma   90.00
#
_symmetry.space_group_name_H-M   'P 1'
#
loop_
_entity.id
_entity.type
_entity.pdbx_description
1 polymer ?
#
loop_
_entity_poly.entity_id
_entity_poly.type
_entity_poly.pdbx_seq_one_letter_code
_entity_poly.pdbx_strand_id
1 'polypeptide(L)' 'MKTDTIAAIATAMAGSGIGIVRISGEEAVSITDQIFHMPGGKKLSDMETHTIHYGHIRDGEEVID' A
#
# COMPACT_ATOMS: atom_id res chain seq x y z
N MET A 1 12.21 -21.69 4.43
CA MET A 1 12.94 -20.42 4.21
C MET A 1 11.93 -19.31 4.41
N LYS A 2 12.20 -18.36 5.31
CA LYS A 2 11.44 -17.11 5.34
C LYS A 2 11.97 -16.22 4.24
N THR A 3 11.09 -15.71 3.39
CA THR A 3 11.40 -14.72 2.37
C THR A 3 11.06 -13.35 2.91
N ASP A 4 11.92 -12.38 2.70
CA ASP A 4 11.67 -11.00 3.13
C ASP A 4 10.45 -10.40 2.42
N THR A 5 9.81 -9.44 3.07
CA THR A 5 8.78 -8.62 2.41
C THR A 5 9.46 -7.57 1.54
N ILE A 6 9.09 -7.53 0.27
CA ILE A 6 9.70 -6.66 -0.75
C ILE A 6 8.69 -5.65 -1.28
N ALA A 7 9.18 -4.49 -1.75
CA ALA A 7 8.40 -3.48 -2.46
C ALA A 7 9.11 -3.05 -3.75
N ALA A 8 8.36 -2.78 -4.81
CA ALA A 8 8.91 -2.29 -6.07
C ALA A 8 7.88 -1.49 -6.89
N ILE A 9 8.36 -0.60 -7.75
CA ILE A 9 7.54 0.01 -8.80
C ILE A 9 7.17 -1.09 -9.79
N ALA A 10 5.87 -1.32 -9.99
CA ALA A 10 5.31 -2.37 -10.84
C ALA A 10 4.90 -1.86 -12.23
N THR A 11 4.93 -0.55 -12.46
CA THR A 11 4.64 0.10 -13.74
C THR A 11 5.92 0.62 -14.42
N ALA A 12 5.86 0.88 -15.72
CA ALA A 12 6.97 1.47 -16.45
C ALA A 12 7.31 2.88 -15.95
N MET A 13 8.60 3.23 -15.97
CA MET A 13 9.07 4.59 -15.71
C MET A 13 8.87 5.48 -16.94
N ALA A 14 7.62 5.83 -17.21
CA ALA A 14 7.22 6.70 -18.29
C ALA A 14 6.05 7.58 -17.83
N GLY A 15 5.79 8.68 -18.53
CA GLY A 15 4.62 9.52 -18.24
C GLY A 15 3.33 8.70 -18.40
N SER A 16 2.56 8.57 -17.31
CA SER A 16 1.28 7.85 -17.27
C SER A 16 0.31 8.54 -16.30
N GLY A 17 -0.97 8.20 -16.38
CA GLY A 17 -1.96 8.66 -15.40
C GLY A 17 -1.95 7.89 -14.08
N ILE A 18 -1.26 6.73 -14.01
CA ILE A 18 -1.24 5.85 -12.83
C ILE A 18 0.15 5.21 -12.71
N GLY A 19 0.72 5.27 -11.51
CA GLY A 19 1.86 4.46 -11.08
C GLY A 19 1.41 3.40 -10.08
N ILE A 20 2.05 2.22 -10.09
CA ILE A 20 1.77 1.16 -9.12
C ILE A 20 3.04 0.84 -8.34
N VAL A 21 2.98 0.90 -7.01
CA VAL A 21 3.96 0.28 -6.11
C VAL A 21 3.35 -1.01 -5.58
N ARG A 22 4.04 -2.14 -5.75
CA ARG A 22 3.60 -3.45 -5.27
C ARG A 22 4.46 -3.90 -4.11
N ILE A 23 3.82 -4.28 -3.01
CA ILE A 23 4.44 -4.89 -1.83
C ILE A 23 4.04 -6.37 -1.76
N SER A 24 4.98 -7.26 -1.46
CA SER A 24 4.75 -8.72 -1.41
C SER A 24 5.58 -9.37 -0.32
N GLY A 25 4.95 -10.21 0.49
CA GLY A 25 5.57 -10.94 1.60
C GLY A 25 4.61 -11.12 2.76
N GLU A 26 5.05 -11.83 3.80
CA GLU A 26 4.24 -12.11 5.01
C GLU A 26 3.79 -10.83 5.71
N GLU A 27 4.56 -9.73 5.60
CA GLU A 27 4.30 -8.47 6.29
C GLU A 27 3.72 -7.38 5.38
N ALA A 28 3.35 -7.72 4.14
CA ALA A 28 2.95 -6.71 3.14
C ALA A 28 1.74 -5.87 3.60
N VAL A 29 0.72 -6.52 4.17
CA VAL A 29 -0.48 -5.83 4.67
C VAL A 29 -0.16 -5.00 5.90
N SER A 30 0.57 -5.56 6.87
CA SER A 30 0.93 -4.85 8.12
C SER A 30 1.87 -3.66 7.90
N ILE A 31 2.75 -3.71 6.90
CA ILE A 31 3.58 -2.57 6.49
C ILE A 31 2.69 -1.52 5.83
N THR A 32 1.78 -1.93 4.94
CA THR A 32 0.85 -1.01 4.27
C THR A 32 -0.06 -0.30 5.28
N ASP A 33 -0.53 -0.98 6.33
CA ASP A 33 -1.37 -0.39 7.38
C ASP A 33 -0.75 0.73 8.20
N GLN A 34 0.57 0.85 8.18
CA GLN A 34 1.30 1.92 8.85
C GLN A 34 1.27 3.22 8.05
N ILE A 35 1.20 3.13 6.72
CA ILE A 35 1.27 4.28 5.82
C ILE A 35 -0.05 4.58 5.12
N PHE A 36 -0.92 3.58 4.92
CA PHE A 36 -2.20 3.73 4.24
C PHE A 36 -3.31 4.10 5.22
N HIS A 37 -4.02 5.18 4.89
CA HIS A 37 -5.06 5.76 5.72
C HIS A 37 -6.39 5.80 4.97
N MET A 38 -7.32 4.93 5.36
CA MET A 38 -8.68 4.92 4.83
C MET A 38 -9.58 5.97 5.51
N PRO A 39 -10.55 6.54 4.78
CA PRO A 39 -11.63 7.30 5.37
C PRO A 39 -12.34 6.50 6.47
N GLY A 40 -12.59 7.13 7.62
CA GLY A 40 -13.26 6.48 8.76
C GLY A 40 -12.36 5.58 9.62
N GLY A 41 -11.04 5.56 9.38
CA GLY A 41 -10.07 4.94 10.29
C GLY A 41 -9.99 3.41 10.25
N LYS A 42 -10.63 2.78 9.25
CA LYS A 42 -10.49 1.33 9.00
C LYS A 42 -9.06 0.99 8.60
N LYS A 43 -8.62 -0.24 8.88
CA LYS A 43 -7.31 -0.76 8.46
C LYS A 43 -7.44 -1.73 7.29
N LEU A 44 -6.42 -1.80 6.45
CA LEU A 44 -6.33 -2.72 5.32
C LEU A 44 -6.34 -4.17 5.81
N SER A 45 -5.74 -4.46 6.98
CA SER A 45 -5.83 -5.76 7.65
C SER A 45 -7.26 -6.23 7.92
N ASP A 46 -8.22 -5.31 8.04
CA ASP A 46 -9.62 -5.63 8.33
C ASP A 46 -10.42 -5.96 7.06
N MET A 47 -9.81 -5.79 5.88
CA MET A 47 -10.51 -5.89 4.60
C MET A 47 -10.45 -7.30 4.02
N GLU A 48 -11.50 -7.68 3.29
CA GLU A 48 -11.51 -8.93 2.55
C GLU A 48 -10.48 -8.92 1.42
N THR A 49 -9.94 -10.08 1.09
CA THR A 49 -9.02 -10.22 -0.04
C THR A 49 -9.72 -9.93 -1.39
N HIS A 50 -8.95 -9.52 -2.41
CA HIS A 50 -9.44 -9.20 -3.76
C HIS A 50 -10.41 -8.01 -3.82
N THR A 51 -10.18 -6.99 -3.01
CA THR A 51 -10.97 -5.77 -2.93
C THR A 51 -10.10 -4.53 -3.21
N ILE A 52 -10.76 -3.39 -3.47
CA ILE A 52 -10.11 -2.10 -3.72
C ILE A 52 -10.55 -1.12 -2.64
N HIS A 53 -9.60 -0.41 -2.05
CA HIS A 53 -9.85 0.59 -1.02
C HIS A 53 -9.25 1.94 -1.40
N TYR A 54 -10.03 2.99 -1.22
CA TYR A 54 -9.60 4.36 -1.42
C TYR A 54 -9.13 4.96 -0.10
N GLY A 55 -8.03 5.71 -0.15
CA GLY A 55 -7.40 6.34 0.98
C GLY A 55 -6.16 7.11 0.53
N HIS A 56 -5.36 7.54 1.50
CA HIS A 56 -4.14 8.29 1.27
C HIS A 56 -2.93 7.56 1.84
N ILE A 57 -1.78 7.69 1.21
CA ILE A 57 -0.49 7.32 1.78
C ILE A 57 0.05 8.53 2.55
N ARG A 58 0.49 8.30 3.79
CA ARG A 58 0.99 9.35 4.68
C ARG A 58 2.33 9.01 5.31
N ASP A 59 3.13 10.04 5.56
CA ASP A 59 4.30 10.00 6.44
C ASP A 59 4.06 10.99 7.59
N GLY A 60 3.71 10.46 8.76
CA GLY A 60 3.24 11.28 9.88
C GLY A 60 1.97 12.07 9.54
N GLU A 61 2.07 13.40 9.59
CA GLU A 61 0.97 14.32 9.22
C GLU A 61 0.95 14.68 7.73
N GLU A 62 2.02 14.37 6.98
CA GLU A 62 2.14 14.70 5.57
C GLU A 62 1.39 13.68 4.69
N VAL A 63 0.62 14.18 3.73
CA VAL A 63 -0.03 13.36 2.69
C VAL A 63 0.92 13.27 1.50
N ILE A 64 1.34 12.05 1.18
CA ILE A 64 2.26 11.76 0.08
C ILE A 64 1.48 11.55 -1.23
N ASP A 65 0.35 10.84 -1.15
CA ASP A 65 -0.58 10.58 -2.26
C ASP A 65 -2.00 10.34 -1.72
#